data_AF-A0A2T1HNW0-F1
#
_entry.id   AF-A0A2T1HNW0-F1
#
_cell.length_a   1.000
_cell.length_b   1.000
_cell.length_c   1.000
_cell.angle_alpha   90.00
_cell.angle_beta   90.00
_cell.angle_gamma   90.00
#
_symmetry.space_group_name_H-M   'P 1'
#
loop_
_entity.id
_entity.type
_entity.pdbx_description
1 polymer ?
#
loop_
_entity_poly.entity_id
_entity_poly.type
_entity_poly.pdbx_seq_one_letter_code
_entity_poly.pdbx_strand_id
1 'polypeptide(L)'
;MAGWRDRIDRTTNWAITVVAAMLSVSLSTPSAHHGVLLFAMLLVWLLLWIEARRYRFFDVYRARVRLMERHYFAEVFDRGATLHATWGRSLAEDLRAPRFRIGRRAAMSRRLRRNYIWMFLILLLAWVLKISSSKLQQSDRTDVLQSLDDVVANASLGPLPGWLVMALLAAFYLWLTWLSLSVGPKRGDDGDVHV
;
A
#
# COMPACT_ATOMS: atom_id res chain seq x y z
N MET A 1 1.94 -9.11 -25.89
CA MET A 1 3.10 -9.31 -24.97
C MET A 1 2.96 -8.56 -23.62
N ALA A 2 1.74 -8.35 -23.08
CA ALA A 2 1.51 -7.54 -21.86
C ALA A 2 0.99 -8.32 -20.63
N GLY A 3 0.64 -9.60 -20.77
CA GLY A 3 -0.15 -10.32 -19.75
C GLY A 3 0.51 -10.48 -18.37
N TRP A 4 1.83 -10.39 -18.25
CA TRP A 4 2.51 -10.49 -16.96
C TRP A 4 2.46 -9.18 -16.17
N ARG A 5 2.57 -8.02 -16.84
CA ARG A 5 2.43 -6.69 -16.23
C ARG A 5 1.00 -6.50 -15.71
N ASP A 6 0.02 -6.78 -16.56
CA ASP A 6 -1.40 -6.73 -16.20
C ASP A 6 -1.73 -7.56 -14.95
N ARG A 7 -1.14 -8.75 -14.82
CA ARG A 7 -1.35 -9.57 -13.62
C ARG A 7 -0.76 -8.90 -12.39
N ILE A 8 0.42 -8.29 -12.47
CA ILE A 8 1.08 -7.63 -11.33
C ILE A 8 0.29 -6.40 -10.89
N ASP A 9 -0.19 -5.58 -11.83
CA ASP A 9 -0.81 -4.29 -11.53
C ASP A 9 -2.32 -4.39 -11.23
N ARG A 10 -2.94 -5.54 -11.52
CA ARG A 10 -4.37 -5.79 -11.30
C ARG A 10 -4.85 -5.40 -9.89
N THR A 11 -4.10 -5.72 -8.84
CA THR A 11 -4.53 -5.42 -7.45
C THR A 11 -4.51 -3.93 -7.14
N THR A 12 -3.48 -3.21 -7.62
CA THR A 12 -3.42 -1.76 -7.48
C THR A 12 -4.54 -1.09 -8.29
N ASN A 13 -4.81 -1.57 -9.51
CA ASN A 13 -5.90 -1.05 -10.34
C ASN A 13 -7.27 -1.23 -9.66
N TRP A 14 -7.54 -2.41 -9.10
CA TRP A 14 -8.75 -2.63 -8.30
C TRP A 14 -8.83 -1.72 -7.08
N ALA A 15 -7.70 -1.46 -6.41
CA ALA A 15 -7.68 -0.54 -5.27
C ALA A 15 -8.05 0.89 -5.69
N ILE A 16 -7.53 1.37 -6.82
CA ILE A 16 -7.89 2.68 -7.39
C ILE A 16 -9.38 2.72 -7.73
N THR A 17 -9.92 1.69 -8.39
CA THR A 17 -11.34 1.61 -8.73
C THR A 17 -12.23 1.65 -7.48
N VAL A 18 -11.87 0.90 -6.43
CA VAL A 18 -12.60 0.91 -5.16
C VAL A 18 -12.55 2.29 -4.50
N VAL A 19 -11.38 2.92 -4.45
CA VAL A 19 -11.21 4.27 -3.91
C VAL A 19 -12.09 5.26 -4.66
N ALA A 20 -12.02 5.27 -5.99
CA ALA A 20 -12.82 6.17 -6.83
C ALA A 20 -14.33 5.96 -6.64
N ALA A 21 -14.78 4.70 -6.61
CA ALA A 21 -16.19 4.36 -6.39
C ALA A 21 -16.69 4.82 -5.01
N MET A 22 -15.93 4.55 -3.94
CA MET A 22 -16.32 4.90 -2.58
C MET A 22 -16.26 6.41 -2.34
N LEU A 23 -15.28 7.11 -2.92
CA LEU A 23 -15.23 8.57 -2.90
C LEU A 23 -16.43 9.18 -3.63
N SER A 24 -16.76 8.66 -4.82
CA SER A 24 -17.92 9.12 -5.59
C SER A 24 -19.21 8.97 -4.78
N VAL A 25 -19.47 7.79 -4.21
CA VAL A 25 -20.66 7.55 -3.38
C VAL A 25 -20.68 8.45 -2.15
N SER A 26 -19.55 8.55 -1.43
CA SER A 26 -19.48 9.32 -0.18
C SER A 26 -19.63 10.82 -0.39
N LEU A 27 -19.12 11.37 -1.50
CA LEU A 27 -19.12 12.81 -1.77
C LEU A 27 -20.35 13.27 -2.56
N SER A 28 -20.91 12.43 -3.43
CA SER A 28 -22.12 12.77 -4.20
C SER A 28 -23.40 12.73 -3.38
N THR A 29 -23.40 11.98 -2.28
CA THR A 29 -24.57 11.82 -1.41
C THR A 29 -24.32 12.50 -0.07
N PRO A 30 -24.93 13.67 0.20
CA PRO A 30 -24.76 14.37 1.48
C PRO A 30 -25.09 13.49 2.68
N SER A 31 -26.17 12.69 2.59
CA SER A 31 -26.63 11.75 3.62
C SER A 31 -25.80 10.46 3.74
N ALA A 32 -24.80 10.23 2.88
CA ALA A 32 -23.96 9.05 3.00
C ALA A 32 -23.14 9.08 4.29
N HIS A 33 -23.17 7.97 5.03
CA HIS A 33 -22.45 7.81 6.28
C HIS A 33 -20.93 7.83 6.04
N HIS A 34 -20.16 8.55 6.87
CA HIS A 34 -18.69 8.64 6.75
C HIS A 34 -17.98 7.27 6.84
N GLY A 35 -18.65 6.29 7.44
CA GLY A 35 -18.21 4.89 7.52
C GLY A 35 -17.98 4.22 6.17
N VAL A 36 -18.55 4.73 5.08
CA VAL A 36 -18.24 4.28 3.71
C VAL A 36 -16.75 4.47 3.40
N LEU A 37 -16.16 5.59 3.82
CA LEU A 37 -14.74 5.86 3.62
C LEU A 37 -13.85 5.01 4.52
N LEU A 38 -14.29 4.73 5.76
CA LEU A 38 -13.59 3.79 6.65
C LEU A 38 -13.59 2.37 6.07
N PHE A 39 -14.72 1.95 5.48
CA PHE A 39 -14.81 0.68 4.77
C PHE A 39 -13.90 0.65 3.54
N ALA A 40 -13.81 1.75 2.79
CA ALA A 40 -12.86 1.87 1.67
C ALA A 40 -11.41 1.69 2.14
N MET A 41 -11.01 2.31 3.26
CA MET A 41 -9.66 2.15 3.83
C MET A 41 -9.37 0.69 4.19
N LEU A 42 -10.36 -0.03 4.75
CA LEU A 42 -10.24 -1.46 5.05
C LEU A 42 -10.04 -2.31 3.78
N LEU A 43 -10.80 -2.03 2.71
CA LEU A 43 -10.65 -2.72 1.42
C LEU A 43 -9.28 -2.45 0.80
N VAL A 44 -8.80 -1.21 0.83
CA VAL A 44 -7.47 -0.84 0.34
C VAL A 44 -6.37 -1.55 1.14
N TRP A 45 -6.52 -1.66 2.46
CA TRP A 45 -5.59 -2.42 3.29
C TRP A 45 -5.57 -3.91 2.94
N LEU A 46 -6.74 -4.51 2.69
CA LEU A 46 -6.85 -5.92 2.28
C LEU A 46 -6.19 -6.15 0.91
N LEU A 47 -6.41 -5.25 -0.05
CA LEU A 47 -5.78 -5.33 -1.37
C LEU A 47 -4.26 -5.17 -1.28
N LEU A 48 -3.78 -4.25 -0.45
CA LEU A 48 -2.37 -4.08 -0.14
C LEU A 48 -1.77 -5.37 0.48
N TRP A 49 -2.51 -6.04 1.38
CA TRP A 49 -2.09 -7.32 1.96
C TRP A 49 -1.98 -8.44 0.93
N ILE A 50 -2.96 -8.56 0.03
CA ILE A 50 -2.92 -9.52 -1.08
C ILE A 50 -1.74 -9.20 -2.00
N GLU A 51 -1.54 -7.94 -2.35
CA GLU A 51 -0.46 -7.51 -3.23
C GLU A 51 0.92 -7.78 -2.61
N ALA A 52 1.10 -7.52 -1.32
CA ALA A 52 2.35 -7.82 -0.62
C ALA A 52 2.67 -9.31 -0.62
N ARG A 53 1.65 -10.18 -0.47
CA ARG A 53 1.84 -11.63 -0.62
C ARG A 53 2.32 -11.98 -2.03
N ARG A 54 1.67 -11.45 -3.08
CA ARG A 54 2.03 -11.69 -4.49
C ARG A 54 3.41 -11.13 -4.84
N TYR A 55 3.77 -9.98 -4.30
CA TYR A 55 5.07 -9.35 -4.52
C TYR A 55 6.24 -10.20 -4.03
N ARG A 56 6.06 -10.97 -2.95
CA ARG A 56 7.10 -11.90 -2.46
C ARG A 56 7.42 -13.00 -3.47
N PHE A 57 6.41 -13.50 -4.20
CA PHE A 57 6.65 -14.44 -5.29
C PHE A 57 7.39 -13.75 -6.44
N PHE A 58 6.96 -12.56 -6.81
CA PHE A 58 7.62 -11.76 -7.85
C PHE A 58 9.10 -11.47 -7.52
N ASP A 59 9.45 -11.13 -6.27
CA ASP A 59 10.85 -10.88 -5.87
C ASP A 59 11.74 -12.11 -6.09
N VAL A 60 11.21 -13.32 -5.86
CA VAL A 60 11.93 -14.59 -6.14
C VAL A 60 12.18 -14.76 -7.64
N TYR A 61 11.16 -14.58 -8.47
CA TYR A 61 11.32 -14.68 -9.92
C TYR A 61 12.28 -13.62 -10.47
N ARG A 62 12.16 -12.37 -10.01
CA ARG A 62 13.06 -11.28 -10.39
C ARG A 62 14.51 -11.61 -10.03
N ALA A 63 14.76 -12.12 -8.82
CA ALA A 63 16.12 -12.46 -8.39
C ALA A 63 16.74 -13.56 -9.26
N ARG A 64 15.96 -14.58 -9.66
CA ARG A 64 16.43 -15.65 -10.56
C ARG A 64 16.79 -15.13 -11.94
N VAL A 65 15.90 -14.33 -12.52
CA VAL A 65 16.13 -13.71 -13.84
C VAL A 65 17.36 -12.82 -13.78
N ARG A 66 17.52 -11.99 -12.73
CA ARG A 66 18.69 -11.13 -12.60
C ARG A 66 20.00 -11.90 -12.44
N LEU A 67 19.97 -13.05 -11.76
CA LEU A 67 21.13 -13.94 -11.65
C LEU A 67 21.54 -14.49 -13.02
N MET A 68 20.58 -14.91 -13.85
CA MET A 68 20.83 -15.33 -15.24
C MET A 68 21.31 -14.16 -16.11
N GLU A 69 20.69 -12.98 -16.01
CA GLU A 69 21.08 -11.77 -16.73
C GLU A 69 22.55 -11.40 -16.48
N ARG A 70 23.00 -11.45 -15.22
CA ARG A 70 24.38 -11.11 -14.87
C ARG A 70 25.40 -12.15 -15.28
N HIS A 71 25.12 -13.43 -15.03
CA HIS A 71 26.16 -14.46 -15.11
C HIS A 71 26.08 -15.35 -16.35
N TYR A 72 24.97 -15.29 -17.07
CA TYR A 72 24.82 -15.97 -18.35
C TYR A 72 24.79 -14.96 -19.49
N PHE A 73 23.84 -14.02 -19.47
CA PHE A 73 23.68 -13.10 -20.61
C PHE A 73 24.80 -12.08 -20.70
N ALA A 74 25.16 -11.38 -19.60
CA ALA A 74 26.23 -10.37 -19.66
C ALA A 74 27.57 -10.98 -20.10
N GLU A 75 27.92 -12.17 -19.60
CA GLU A 75 29.13 -12.91 -19.98
C GLU A 75 29.19 -13.33 -21.45
N VAL A 76 28.03 -13.48 -22.11
CA VAL A 76 27.99 -13.73 -23.57
C VAL A 76 28.40 -12.50 -24.36
N PHE A 77 28.04 -11.31 -23.89
CA PHE A 77 28.31 -10.05 -24.59
C PHE A 77 29.66 -9.43 -24.23
N ASP A 78 30.10 -9.59 -22.98
CA ASP A 78 31.39 -9.16 -22.48
C ASP A 78 31.84 -10.12 -21.39
N ARG A 79 32.92 -10.87 -21.64
CA ARG A 79 33.44 -11.86 -20.68
C ARG A 79 34.17 -11.12 -19.58
N GLY A 80 33.50 -10.94 -18.44
CA GLY A 80 34.10 -10.34 -17.26
C GLY A 80 35.25 -11.19 -16.70
N ALA A 81 36.19 -10.56 -15.98
CA ALA A 81 37.40 -11.22 -15.48
C ALA A 81 37.16 -12.32 -14.41
N THR A 82 35.94 -12.52 -13.93
CA THR A 82 35.65 -13.47 -12.85
C THR A 82 34.36 -14.25 -13.13
N LEU A 83 34.49 -15.36 -13.85
CA LEU A 83 33.48 -16.43 -13.83
C LEU A 83 33.36 -16.96 -12.40
N HIS A 84 32.38 -16.46 -11.64
CA HIS A 84 32.03 -17.08 -10.36
C HIS A 84 31.41 -18.46 -10.61
N ALA A 85 32.25 -19.50 -10.67
CA ALA A 85 31.87 -20.88 -11.00
C ALA A 85 30.71 -21.48 -10.15
N THR A 86 30.30 -20.80 -9.08
CA THR A 86 29.26 -21.24 -8.13
C THR A 86 27.86 -20.66 -8.38
N TRP A 87 27.67 -19.67 -9.28
CA TRP A 87 26.35 -19.05 -9.50
C TRP A 87 25.30 -20.05 -10.02
N GLY A 88 25.71 -21.00 -10.87
CA GLY A 88 24.81 -22.05 -11.39
C GLY A 88 24.31 -22.98 -10.29
N ARG A 89 25.15 -23.25 -9.28
CA ARG A 89 24.79 -24.07 -8.12
C ARG A 89 23.77 -23.34 -7.24
N SER A 90 23.98 -22.05 -6.96
CA SER A 90 23.03 -21.27 -6.15
C SER A 90 21.67 -21.12 -6.85
N LEU A 91 21.65 -20.99 -8.18
CA LEU A 91 20.40 -21.02 -8.95
C LEU A 91 19.70 -22.38 -8.87
N ALA A 92 20.45 -23.48 -9.04
CA ALA A 92 19.89 -24.83 -8.97
C ALA A 92 19.31 -25.14 -7.58
N GLU A 93 19.97 -24.70 -6.51
CA GLU A 93 19.46 -24.81 -5.13
C GLU A 93 18.18 -23.99 -4.93
N ASP A 94 18.15 -22.74 -5.40
CA ASP A 94 16.96 -21.88 -5.29
C ASP A 94 15.77 -22.43 -6.09
N LEU A 95 16.02 -23.09 -7.24
CA LEU A 95 15.00 -23.78 -8.03
C LEU A 95 14.45 -25.03 -7.34
N ARG A 96 15.33 -25.82 -6.70
CA ARG A 96 14.92 -27.04 -5.96
C ARG A 96 14.18 -26.71 -4.67
N ALA A 97 14.63 -25.68 -3.95
CA ALA A 97 14.07 -25.26 -2.67
C ALA A 97 13.81 -23.75 -2.67
N PRO A 98 12.64 -23.29 -3.16
CA PRO A 98 12.32 -21.87 -3.25
C PRO A 98 12.26 -21.25 -1.84
N ARG A 99 13.08 -20.23 -1.59
CA ARG A 99 13.05 -19.48 -0.32
C ARG A 99 12.63 -18.03 -0.55
N PHE A 100 11.71 -17.54 0.28
CA PHE A 100 11.35 -16.12 0.25
C PHE A 100 12.47 -15.27 0.85
N ARG A 101 13.14 -14.47 0.00
CA ARG A 101 14.20 -13.54 0.41
C ARG A 101 13.69 -12.33 1.19
N ILE A 102 12.41 -12.04 1.05
CA ILE A 102 11.73 -10.86 1.60
C ILE A 102 10.63 -11.29 2.58
N GLY A 103 10.69 -10.74 3.80
CA GLY A 103 9.65 -10.90 4.81
C GLY A 103 8.35 -10.19 4.42
N ARG A 104 7.21 -10.62 4.99
CA ARG A 104 5.90 -10.02 4.69
C ARG A 104 5.83 -8.51 4.98
N ARG A 105 6.36 -8.08 6.13
CA ARG A 105 6.42 -6.66 6.51
C ARG A 105 7.24 -5.83 5.53
N ALA A 106 8.36 -6.36 5.06
CA ALA A 106 9.21 -5.71 4.06
C ALA A 106 8.54 -5.59 2.69
N ALA A 107 7.81 -6.61 2.25
CA ALA A 107 7.02 -6.55 1.02
C ALA A 107 5.91 -5.50 1.12
N MET A 108 5.23 -5.48 2.26
CA MET A 108 4.16 -4.53 2.55
C MET A 108 4.64 -3.09 2.50
N SER A 109 5.71 -2.78 3.23
CA SER A 109 6.29 -1.43 3.31
C SER A 109 6.68 -0.88 1.93
N ARG A 110 7.27 -1.71 1.06
CA ARG A 110 7.63 -1.30 -0.31
C ARG A 110 6.42 -0.93 -1.16
N ARG A 111 5.37 -1.75 -1.11
CA ARG A 111 4.13 -1.52 -1.88
C ARG A 111 3.33 -0.35 -1.30
N LEU A 112 3.32 -0.21 0.02
CA LEU A 112 2.73 0.93 0.71
C LEU A 112 3.34 2.24 0.24
N ARG A 113 4.67 2.39 0.35
CA ARG A 113 5.39 3.62 -0.05
C ARG A 113 5.20 4.02 -1.50
N ARG A 114 5.23 3.04 -2.42
CA ARG A 114 5.21 3.33 -3.85
C ARG A 114 3.82 3.68 -4.37
N ASN A 115 2.79 2.94 -3.94
CA ASN A 115 1.47 2.99 -4.58
C ASN A 115 0.35 3.35 -3.60
N TYR A 116 0.27 2.64 -2.47
CA TYR A 116 -0.93 2.68 -1.62
C TYR A 116 -0.98 3.87 -0.67
N ILE A 117 0.15 4.49 -0.32
CA ILE A 117 0.20 5.63 0.60
C ILE A 117 -0.69 6.77 0.12
N TRP A 118 -0.69 7.06 -1.18
CA TRP A 118 -1.50 8.10 -1.79
C TRP A 118 -3.00 7.80 -1.70
N MET A 119 -3.40 6.55 -1.90
CA MET A 119 -4.80 6.13 -1.74
C MET A 119 -5.28 6.34 -0.31
N PHE A 120 -4.47 5.95 0.67
CA PHE A 120 -4.79 6.17 2.09
C PHE A 120 -4.88 7.66 2.45
N LEU A 121 -3.97 8.49 1.91
CA LEU A 121 -3.99 9.94 2.16
C LEU A 121 -5.23 10.61 1.55
N ILE A 122 -5.61 10.23 0.33
CA ILE A 122 -6.82 10.76 -0.33
C ILE A 122 -8.07 10.34 0.45
N LEU A 123 -8.15 9.07 0.88
CA LEU A 123 -9.26 8.59 1.71
C LEU A 123 -9.31 9.30 3.07
N LEU A 124 -8.16 9.57 3.70
CA LEU A 124 -8.09 10.32 4.95
C LEU A 124 -8.63 11.73 4.77
N LEU A 125 -8.16 12.42 3.72
CA LEU A 125 -8.59 13.77 3.40
C LEU A 125 -10.11 13.82 3.16
N ALA A 126 -10.63 12.89 2.36
CA ALA A 126 -12.07 12.79 2.11
C ALA A 126 -12.86 12.54 3.40
N TRP A 127 -12.33 11.72 4.31
CA TRP A 127 -12.98 11.42 5.58
C TRP A 127 -13.01 12.63 6.52
N VAL A 128 -11.88 13.34 6.64
CA VAL A 128 -11.80 14.60 7.38
C VAL A 128 -12.76 15.64 6.81
N LEU A 129 -12.80 15.80 5.48
CA LEU A 129 -13.75 16.69 4.81
C LEU A 129 -15.20 16.29 5.06
N LYS A 130 -15.53 14.99 5.07
CA LYS A 130 -16.90 14.52 5.30
C LYS A 130 -17.40 14.86 6.70
N ILE A 131 -16.58 14.62 7.74
CA ILE A 131 -16.92 14.93 9.14
C ILE A 131 -16.93 16.45 9.39
N SER A 132 -16.08 17.20 8.68
CA SER A 132 -16.06 18.66 8.79
C SER A 132 -17.24 19.32 8.05
N SER A 133 -17.71 18.71 6.95
CA SER A 133 -18.80 19.25 6.13
C SER A 133 -20.18 19.04 6.74
N SER A 134 -20.41 17.96 7.49
CA SER A 134 -21.65 17.80 8.26
C SER A 134 -21.87 18.94 9.26
N LYS A 135 -20.78 19.54 9.77
CA LYS A 135 -20.81 20.76 10.59
C LYS A 135 -21.28 21.99 9.80
N LEU A 136 -20.80 22.17 8.56
CA LEU A 136 -21.14 23.32 7.71
C LEU A 136 -22.60 23.34 7.24
N GLN A 137 -23.26 22.18 7.16
CA GLN A 137 -24.68 22.10 6.81
C GLN A 137 -25.61 22.30 8.02
N GLN A 138 -25.14 22.07 9.25
CA GLN A 138 -25.96 22.18 10.46
C GLN A 138 -25.77 23.49 11.24
N SER A 139 -24.61 24.13 11.15
CA SER A 139 -24.39 25.41 11.82
C SER A 139 -24.90 26.58 10.96
N ASP A 140 -26.15 26.98 11.24
CA ASP A 140 -26.44 28.41 11.26
C ASP A 140 -25.46 29.09 12.24
N ARG A 141 -25.11 30.33 11.97
CA ARG A 141 -23.93 31.07 12.47
C ARG A 141 -23.59 30.89 13.97
N THR A 142 -22.31 31.15 14.27
CA THR A 142 -21.70 31.44 15.59
C THR A 142 -21.50 30.26 16.54
N ASP A 143 -20.38 29.53 16.39
CA ASP A 143 -19.44 29.24 17.50
C ASP A 143 -18.25 28.39 17.01
N VAL A 144 -17.12 29.05 16.77
CA VAL A 144 -15.88 28.42 16.28
C VAL A 144 -15.11 27.73 17.45
N LEU A 145 -15.50 27.98 18.70
CA LEU A 145 -14.72 27.61 19.89
C LEU A 145 -15.13 26.28 20.57
N GLN A 146 -16.31 25.70 20.29
CA GLN A 146 -16.69 24.33 20.74
C GLN A 146 -16.23 23.21 19.78
N SER A 147 -15.35 23.56 18.84
CA SER A 147 -15.14 22.81 17.60
C SER A 147 -14.50 21.42 17.70
N LEU A 148 -13.88 21.02 18.81
CA LEU A 148 -13.21 19.72 18.90
C LEU A 148 -14.13 18.62 19.43
N ASP A 149 -14.94 18.91 20.45
CA ASP A 149 -15.89 17.93 21.00
C ASP A 149 -17.01 17.60 20.01
N ASP A 150 -17.47 18.58 19.25
CA ASP A 150 -18.47 18.37 18.19
C ASP A 150 -17.93 17.55 17.01
N VAL A 151 -16.65 17.72 16.67
CA VAL A 151 -15.98 16.90 15.64
C VAL A 151 -15.86 15.46 16.10
N VAL A 152 -15.54 15.27 17.39
CA VAL A 152 -15.49 13.95 18.02
C VAL A 152 -16.88 13.31 18.07
N ALA A 153 -17.95 14.07 18.32
CA ALA A 153 -19.33 13.55 18.29
C ALA A 153 -19.75 13.12 16.87
N ASN A 154 -19.41 13.91 15.85
CA ASN A 154 -19.73 13.62 14.44
C ASN A 154 -18.95 12.43 13.86
N ALA A 155 -17.82 12.05 14.46
CA ALA A 155 -17.05 10.87 14.08
C ALA A 155 -17.67 9.55 14.58
N SER A 156 -18.79 9.59 15.32
CA SER A 156 -19.46 8.40 15.84
C SER A 156 -19.91 7.46 14.70
N LEU A 157 -19.80 6.15 14.93
CA LEU A 157 -20.19 5.12 13.97
C LEU A 157 -21.12 4.13 14.65
N GLY A 158 -22.43 4.34 14.49
CA GLY A 158 -23.45 3.56 15.19
C GLY A 158 -23.24 3.59 16.71
N PRO A 159 -23.03 2.44 17.38
CA PRO A 159 -22.80 2.40 18.83
C PRO A 159 -21.38 2.82 19.24
N LEU A 160 -20.45 3.00 18.29
CA LEU A 160 -19.07 3.35 18.59
C LEU A 160 -18.93 4.87 18.77
N PRO A 161 -18.41 5.33 19.92
CA PRO A 161 -18.22 6.75 20.16
C PRO A 161 -17.13 7.29 19.21
N GLY A 162 -17.29 8.52 18.72
CA GLY A 162 -16.41 9.01 17.66
C GLY A 162 -14.97 9.26 18.11
N TRP A 163 -14.72 9.46 19.41
CA TRP A 163 -13.34 9.50 19.92
C TRP A 163 -12.61 8.18 19.71
N LEU A 164 -13.33 7.05 19.82
CA LEU A 164 -12.76 5.71 19.61
C LEU A 164 -12.46 5.50 18.13
N VAL A 165 -13.35 5.95 17.24
CA VAL A 165 -13.13 5.92 15.79
C VAL A 165 -11.91 6.76 15.41
N MET A 166 -11.81 7.99 15.91
CA MET A 166 -10.66 8.88 15.72
C MET A 166 -9.36 8.25 16.23
N ALA A 167 -9.38 7.65 17.43
CA ALA A 167 -8.22 7.00 18.02
C ALA A 167 -7.76 5.78 17.21
N LEU A 168 -8.69 4.93 16.77
CA LEU A 168 -8.40 3.78 15.91
C LEU A 168 -7.82 4.22 14.57
N LEU A 169 -8.38 5.28 13.98
CA LEU A 169 -7.89 5.83 12.72
C LEU A 169 -6.49 6.42 12.89
N ALA A 170 -6.27 7.25 13.92
CA ALA A 170 -4.96 7.80 14.23
C ALA A 170 -3.92 6.69 14.46
N ALA A 171 -4.26 5.67 15.26
CA ALA A 171 -3.40 4.52 15.48
C ALA A 171 -3.09 3.75 14.17
N PHE A 172 -4.09 3.58 13.30
CA PHE A 172 -3.93 2.93 12.01
C PHE A 172 -2.98 3.71 11.09
N TYR A 173 -3.15 5.04 10.97
CA TYR A 173 -2.28 5.88 10.15
C TYR A 173 -0.86 5.99 10.73
N LEU A 174 -0.71 6.06 12.06
CA LEU A 174 0.61 5.97 12.72
C LEU A 174 1.29 4.63 12.46
N TRP A 175 0.52 3.53 12.47
CA TRP A 175 1.04 2.23 12.11
C TRP A 175 1.45 2.16 10.63
N LEU A 176 0.67 2.76 9.71
CA LEU A 176 1.03 2.86 8.29
C LEU A 176 2.29 3.69 8.07
N THR A 177 2.45 4.83 8.75
CA THR A 177 3.66 5.66 8.64
C THR A 177 4.88 4.94 9.22
N TRP A 178 4.74 4.30 10.39
CA TRP A 178 5.78 3.45 10.96
C TRP A 178 6.17 2.30 10.01
N LEU A 179 5.19 1.61 9.41
CA LEU A 179 5.44 0.56 8.44
C LEU A 179 6.11 1.10 7.17
N SER A 180 5.72 2.30 6.74
CA SER A 180 6.31 3.03 5.62
C SER A 180 7.76 3.44 5.89
N LEU A 181 8.17 3.66 7.14
CA LEU A 181 9.55 4.07 7.48
C LEU A 181 10.46 2.91 7.89
N SER A 182 9.91 1.88 8.52
CA SER A 182 10.67 0.79 9.18
C SER A 182 11.50 -0.11 8.28
N VAL A 183 11.25 -0.14 6.97
CA VAL A 183 11.97 -1.02 6.03
C VAL A 183 12.85 -0.17 5.13
N GLY A 184 14.09 0.06 5.54
CA GLY A 184 15.11 0.75 4.74
C GLY A 184 15.40 0.06 3.39
N PRO A 185 16.03 0.77 2.43
CA PRO A 185 16.35 0.24 1.11
C PRO A 185 17.16 -1.06 1.21
N LYS A 186 16.87 -2.02 0.32
CA LYS A 186 17.66 -3.27 0.21
C LYS A 186 19.09 -2.83 -0.13
N ARG A 187 20.05 -3.27 0.67
CA ARG A 187 21.49 -3.04 0.48
C ARG A 187 21.93 -3.54 -0.90
N GLY A 188 22.11 -2.59 -1.83
CA GLY A 188 23.25 -2.43 -2.74
C GLY A 188 23.63 -3.50 -3.76
N ASP A 189 23.15 -4.74 -3.71
CA ASP A 189 23.70 -5.81 -4.57
C ASP A 189 22.85 -6.14 -5.80
N ASP A 190 21.64 -5.59 -5.88
CA ASP A 190 20.77 -5.69 -7.07
C ASP A 190 20.61 -4.33 -7.72
N GLY A 191 21.52 -4.00 -8.66
CA GLY A 191 21.56 -2.71 -9.36
C GLY A 191 20.16 -2.17 -9.67
N ASP A 192 19.93 -0.96 -9.18
CA ASP A 192 18.67 -0.23 -9.14
C ASP A 192 18.04 -0.07 -10.53
N VAL A 193 17.40 -1.14 -11.01
CA VAL A 193 16.37 -0.99 -12.04
C VAL A 193 15.10 -0.64 -11.30
N HIS A 194 14.98 0.67 -11.04
CA HIS A 194 13.73 1.31 -10.67
C HIS A 194 12.76 1.12 -11.84
N VAL A 195 11.84 0.17 -11.65
CA VAL A 195 10.54 0.14 -12.32
C VAL A 195 9.49 0.36 -11.25
#